data_AF-A0A1A9F0Y0-F1
#
_entry.id   AF-A0A1A9F0Y0-F1
#
_cell.length_a   1.000
_cell.length_b   1.000
_cell.length_c   1.000
_cell.angle_alpha   90.00
_cell.angle_beta   90.00
_cell.angle_gamma   90.00
#
_symmetry.space_group_name_H-M   'P 1'
#
loop_
_entity.id
_entity.type
_entity.pdbx_description
1 polymer ?
#
loop_
_entity_poly.entity_id
_entity_poly.type
_entity_poly.pdbx_seq_one_letter_code
_entity_poly.pdbx_strand_id
1 'polypeptide(L)'
;MCRVFEVSRSGYYEWRSRPPSQRDQQDEALKAKIREQHDVSRATYGTRRIQQALAGADETVSRRRIARLMKEEGLECKTRRKFKATTNSKHDKPIAPNLLNRNFSAEKPDQAYVGDITYSVPGVRGEQGCLNEPRVYLEC
;
A
#
# COMPACT_ATOMS: atom_id res chain seq x y z
N MET A 1 -14.06 46.60 5.20
CA MET A 1 -13.19 45.62 5.88
C MET A 1 -12.99 45.95 7.36
N CYS A 2 -12.10 46.87 7.77
CA CYS A 2 -11.77 47.05 9.20
C CYS A 2 -12.95 47.46 10.10
N ARG A 3 -13.86 48.32 9.62
CA ARG A 3 -15.08 48.71 10.36
C ARG A 3 -16.11 47.57 10.49
N VAL A 4 -16.10 46.61 9.57
CA VAL A 4 -17.05 45.48 9.56
C VAL A 4 -16.61 44.40 10.55
N PHE A 5 -15.29 44.21 10.71
CA PHE A 5 -14.69 43.25 11.64
C PHE A 5 -14.22 43.88 12.96
N GLU A 6 -14.57 45.14 13.21
CA GLU A 6 -14.21 45.90 14.43
C GLU A 6 -12.72 45.87 14.81
N VAL A 7 -11.84 45.80 13.81
CA VAL A 7 -10.37 45.80 13.99
C VAL A 7 -9.77 47.18 13.72
N SER A 8 -8.70 47.52 14.45
CA SER A 8 -7.96 48.77 14.23
C SER A 8 -7.30 48.78 12.84
N ARG A 9 -7.31 49.95 12.19
CA ARG A 9 -6.66 50.12 10.88
C ARG A 9 -5.15 49.82 10.96
N SER A 10 -4.48 50.29 12.01
CA SER A 10 -3.06 50.04 12.24
C SER A 10 -2.75 48.55 12.40
N GLY A 11 -3.53 47.83 13.19
CA GLY A 11 -3.36 46.37 13.37
C GLY A 11 -3.57 45.58 12.09
N TYR A 12 -4.53 46.00 11.24
CA TYR A 12 -4.73 45.38 9.93
C TYR A 12 -3.53 45.56 9.00
N TYR A 13 -2.97 46.76 8.90
CA TYR A 13 -1.80 47.00 8.05
C TYR A 13 -0.56 46.32 8.58
N GLU A 14 -0.34 46.33 9.90
CA GLU A 14 0.76 45.60 10.54
C GLU A 14 0.65 44.10 10.26
N TRP A 15 -0.52 43.50 10.45
CA TRP A 15 -0.75 42.09 10.13
C TRP A 15 -0.51 41.80 8.64
N ARG A 16 -0.97 42.68 7.74
CA ARG A 16 -0.82 42.51 6.30
C ARG A 16 0.65 42.54 5.85
N SER A 17 1.49 43.33 6.51
CA SER A 17 2.92 43.43 6.19
C SER A 17 3.80 42.55 7.08
N ARG A 18 3.23 41.76 8.00
CA ARG A 18 4.01 40.93 8.92
C ARG A 18 4.76 39.86 8.12
N PRO A 19 6.09 39.73 8.32
CA PRO A 19 6.84 38.65 7.71
C PRO A 19 6.39 37.30 8.28
N PRO A 20 6.62 36.21 7.53
CA PRO A 20 6.30 34.86 8.00
C PRO A 20 7.00 34.58 9.34
N SER A 21 6.24 34.01 10.27
CA SER A 21 6.78 33.68 11.59
C SER A 21 7.84 32.57 11.47
N GLN A 22 8.66 32.39 12.50
CA GLN A 22 9.61 31.27 12.52
C GLN A 22 8.92 29.92 12.31
N ARG A 23 7.69 29.76 12.79
CA ARG A 23 6.90 28.54 12.58
C ARG A 23 6.52 28.35 11.13
N ASP A 24 6.12 29.43 10.45
CA ASP A 24 5.75 29.38 9.03
C ASP A 24 6.97 29.03 8.17
N GLN A 25 8.14 29.60 8.50
CA GLN A 25 9.40 29.28 7.82
C GLN A 25 9.80 27.81 8.02
N GLN A 26 9.63 27.28 9.24
CA GLN A 26 9.85 25.86 9.51
C GLN A 26 8.85 24.95 8.79
N ASP A 27 7.59 25.38 8.71
CA ASP A 27 6.54 24.64 7.98
C ASP A 27 6.84 24.60 6.48
N GLU A 28 7.31 25.69 5.87
CA GLU A 28 7.75 25.72 4.47
C GLU A 28 8.94 24.81 4.22
N ALA A 29 9.96 24.82 5.08
CA ALA A 29 11.08 23.89 4.99
C ALA A 29 10.63 22.43 5.12
N LEU A 30 9.69 22.15 6.02
CA LEU A 30 9.14 20.82 6.23
C LEU A 30 8.26 20.36 5.05
N LYS A 31 7.49 21.25 4.44
CA LYS A 31 6.70 20.97 3.22
C LYS A 31 7.59 20.51 2.08
N ALA A 32 8.73 21.17 1.87
CA ALA A 32 9.70 20.77 0.84
C ALA A 32 10.18 19.32 1.06
N LYS A 33 10.57 18.97 2.29
CA LYS A 33 10.99 17.60 2.64
C LYS A 33 9.85 16.59 2.46
N ILE A 34 8.63 16.94 2.87
CA ILE A 34 7.45 16.06 2.71
C ILE A 34 7.20 15.78 1.22
N ARG A 35 7.29 16.80 0.37
CA ARG A 35 7.08 16.67 -1.08
C ARG A 35 8.14 15.75 -1.71
N GLU A 36 9.41 15.96 -1.39
CA GLU A 36 10.51 15.11 -1.84
C GLU A 36 10.28 13.64 -1.46
N GLN A 37 9.95 13.36 -0.19
CA GLN A 37 9.68 11.99 0.26
C GLN A 37 8.44 11.38 -0.39
N HIS A 38 7.41 12.19 -0.64
CA HIS A 38 6.21 11.75 -1.34
C HIS A 38 6.52 11.38 -2.80
N ASP A 39 7.31 12.19 -3.50
CA ASP A 39 7.73 11.97 -4.90
C ASP A 39 8.64 10.76 -5.05
N VAL A 40 9.65 10.62 -4.18
CA VAL A 40 10.55 9.45 -4.14
C VAL A 40 9.75 8.16 -3.93
N SER A 41 8.70 8.20 -3.09
CA SER A 41 7.81 7.06 -2.86
C SER A 41 6.75 6.84 -3.96
N ARG A 42 6.78 7.64 -5.05
CA ARG A 42 5.79 7.64 -6.13
C ARG A 42 4.35 7.85 -5.62
N ALA A 43 4.18 8.73 -4.64
CA ALA A 43 2.92 9.00 -3.93
C ALA A 43 2.37 7.82 -3.12
N THR A 44 3.19 6.83 -2.76
CA THR A 44 2.74 5.67 -1.96
C THR A 44 2.79 5.96 -0.46
N TYR A 45 3.65 6.88 -0.03
CA TYR A 45 3.83 7.17 1.38
C TYR A 45 2.78 8.15 1.89
N GLY A 46 2.23 7.82 3.06
CA GLY A 46 1.37 8.71 3.83
C GLY A 46 2.00 9.11 5.14
N THR A 47 1.22 9.82 5.95
CA THR A 47 1.68 10.47 7.20
C THR A 47 2.55 9.58 8.11
N ARG A 48 2.24 8.27 8.23
CA ARG A 48 3.04 7.32 9.03
C ARG A 48 4.43 7.06 8.43
N ARG A 49 4.48 6.74 7.14
CA ARG A 49 5.74 6.40 6.46
C ARG A 49 6.61 7.63 6.26
N ILE A 50 6.00 8.78 5.97
CA ILE A 50 6.71 10.06 5.90
C ILE A 50 7.30 10.41 7.26
N GLN A 51 6.56 10.23 8.37
CA GLN A 51 7.12 10.45 9.71
C GLN A 51 8.34 9.56 9.98
N GLN A 52 8.28 8.28 9.60
CA GLN A 52 9.41 7.37 9.77
C GLN A 52 10.61 7.75 8.90
N ALA A 53 10.37 8.18 7.66
CA ALA A 53 11.42 8.66 6.77
C ALA A 53 12.11 9.92 7.31
N LEU A 54 11.34 10.84 7.91
CA LEU A 54 11.87 12.05 8.54
C LEU A 54 12.57 11.79 9.88
N ALA A 55 12.13 10.77 10.62
CA ALA A 55 12.76 10.39 11.89
C ALA A 55 14.20 9.88 11.71
N GLY A 56 14.54 9.32 10.54
CA GLY A 56 15.92 8.97 10.19
C GLY A 56 16.83 10.18 9.92
N ALA A 57 16.26 11.38 9.79
CA ALA A 57 16.96 12.62 9.49
C ALA A 57 17.02 13.59 10.71
N ASP A 58 16.95 13.06 11.93
CA ASP A 58 17.00 13.81 13.21
C ASP A 58 15.84 14.79 13.48
N GLU A 59 14.74 14.73 12.70
CA GLU A 59 13.57 15.59 12.88
C GLU A 59 12.38 14.82 13.48
N THR A 60 12.12 15.01 14.77
CA THR A 60 10.93 14.45 15.43
C THR A 60 9.71 15.34 15.15
N VAL A 61 8.97 15.01 14.09
CA VAL A 61 7.75 15.74 13.70
C VAL A 61 6.50 14.95 14.08
N SER A 62 5.48 15.64 14.62
CA SER A 62 4.20 15.00 14.94
C SER A 62 3.41 14.65 13.68
N ARG A 63 2.72 13.50 13.71
CA ARG A 63 1.87 13.05 12.60
C ARG A 63 0.78 14.05 12.23
N ARG A 64 0.24 14.78 13.22
CA ARG A 64 -0.80 15.80 12.99
C ARG A 64 -0.26 16.97 12.17
N ARG A 65 0.97 17.42 12.45
CA ARG A 65 1.63 18.48 11.69
C ARG A 65 1.86 18.05 10.24
N ILE A 66 2.40 16.84 10.03
CA ILE A 66 2.60 16.27 8.69
C ILE A 66 1.25 16.17 7.94
N ALA A 67 0.20 15.67 8.60
CA ALA A 67 -1.13 15.54 7.98
C ALA A 67 -1.70 16.89 7.53
N ARG A 68 -1.55 17.92 8.37
CA ARG A 68 -1.98 19.29 8.03
C ARG A 68 -1.21 19.80 6.80
N LEU A 69 0.12 19.71 6.81
CA LEU A 69 0.96 20.20 5.72
C LEU A 69 0.72 19.43 4.41
N MET A 70 0.57 18.10 4.46
CA MET A 70 0.18 17.32 3.28
C MET A 70 -1.15 17.79 2.69
N LYS A 71 -2.13 18.13 3.54
CA LYS A 71 -3.44 18.64 3.08
C LYS A 71 -3.32 20.03 2.45
N GLU A 72 -2.53 20.92 3.04
CA GLU A 72 -2.25 22.25 2.48
C GLU A 72 -1.59 22.16 1.09
N GLU A 73 -0.71 21.18 0.90
CA GLU A 73 -0.01 20.92 -0.35
C GLU A 73 -0.79 20.04 -1.36
N GLY A 74 -1.99 19.56 -1.00
CA GLY A 74 -2.78 18.68 -1.85
C GLY A 74 -2.17 17.29 -2.09
N LEU A 75 -1.27 16.84 -1.20
CA LEU A 75 -0.58 15.56 -1.32
C LEU A 75 -1.45 14.43 -0.78
N GLU A 76 -1.89 13.55 -1.68
CA GLU A 76 -2.67 12.35 -1.33
C GLU A 76 -1.90 11.07 -1.64
N CYS A 77 -2.14 10.03 -0.84
CA CYS A 77 -1.51 8.73 -1.03
C CYS A 77 -2.27 7.91 -2.07
N LYS A 78 -1.56 7.37 -3.04
CA LYS A 78 -2.11 6.39 -3.99
C LYS A 78 -2.47 5.11 -3.24
N THR A 79 -3.76 4.81 -3.19
CA THR A 79 -4.26 3.53 -2.68
C THR A 79 -4.32 2.52 -3.81
N ARG A 80 -3.77 1.31 -3.59
CA ARG A 80 -3.87 0.23 -4.57
C ARG A 80 -5.35 -0.11 -4.78
N ARG A 81 -5.79 -0.14 -6.05
CA ARG A 81 -7.13 -0.59 -6.41
C ARG A 81 -7.37 -1.98 -5.83
N LYS A 82 -8.52 -2.18 -5.17
CA LYS A 82 -8.91 -3.50 -4.64
C LYS A 82 -8.84 -4.53 -5.77
N PHE A 83 -8.21 -5.67 -5.50
CA PHE A 83 -8.19 -6.79 -6.43
C PHE A 83 -9.62 -7.21 -6.71
N LYS A 84 -9.99 -7.27 -8.00
CA LYS A 84 -11.29 -7.77 -8.43
C LYS A 84 -11.08 -9.20 -8.91
N ALA A 85 -11.69 -10.17 -8.23
CA ALA A 85 -11.68 -11.56 -8.71
C ALA A 85 -12.36 -11.60 -10.08
N THR A 86 -11.61 -12.02 -11.11
CA THR A 86 -12.10 -12.10 -12.50
C THR A 86 -13.10 -13.25 -12.66
N THR A 87 -12.98 -14.29 -11.83
CA THR A 87 -13.81 -15.49 -11.91
C THR A 87 -15.14 -15.28 -11.18
N ASN A 88 -16.23 -15.14 -11.93
CA ASN A 88 -17.57 -15.20 -11.39
C ASN A 88 -18.04 -16.66 -11.34
N SER A 89 -17.94 -17.31 -10.19
CA SER A 89 -18.45 -18.68 -9.98
C SER A 89 -19.98 -18.78 -10.00
N LYS A 90 -20.70 -17.65 -9.97
CA LYS A 90 -22.16 -17.56 -10.12
C LYS A 90 -22.51 -17.15 -11.54
N HIS A 91 -22.33 -18.07 -12.48
CA HIS A 91 -22.69 -17.87 -13.88
C HIS A 91 -23.68 -18.96 -14.33
N ASP A 92 -24.53 -18.64 -15.29
CA ASP A 92 -25.50 -19.59 -15.86
C ASP A 92 -24.88 -20.49 -16.96
N LYS A 93 -23.56 -20.39 -17.17
CA LYS A 93 -22.85 -21.30 -18.08
C LYS A 93 -22.79 -22.70 -17.49
N PRO A 94 -22.77 -23.76 -18.33
CA PRO A 94 -22.66 -25.13 -17.85
C PRO A 94 -21.40 -25.31 -17.01
N ILE A 95 -21.61 -25.68 -15.74
CA ILE A 95 -20.55 -26.06 -14.82
C ILE A 95 -20.36 -27.56 -15.00
N ALA A 96 -19.13 -28.00 -15.31
CA ALA A 96 -18.82 -29.43 -15.34
C ALA A 96 -19.12 -30.04 -13.95
N PRO A 97 -19.86 -31.16 -13.88
CA PRO A 97 -20.18 -31.78 -12.60
C PRO A 97 -18.90 -32.18 -11.87
N ASN A 98 -18.81 -31.86 -10.58
CA ASN A 98 -17.70 -32.31 -9.74
C ASN A 98 -17.88 -33.81 -9.44
N LEU A 99 -17.36 -34.66 -10.33
CA LEU A 99 -17.50 -36.12 -10.25
C LEU A 99 -16.78 -36.72 -9.04
N LEU A 100 -15.69 -36.09 -8.59
CA LEU A 100 -14.93 -36.56 -7.43
C LEU A 100 -15.60 -36.20 -6.12
N ASN A 101 -16.18 -34.99 -6.00
CA ASN A 101 -16.85 -34.49 -4.80
C ASN A 101 -16.10 -34.79 -3.48
N ARG A 102 -14.77 -34.63 -3.49
CA ARG A 102 -13.84 -34.94 -2.38
C ARG A 102 -13.73 -36.43 -2.00
N ASN A 103 -14.24 -37.34 -2.81
CA ASN A 103 -13.92 -38.76 -2.73
C ASN A 103 -12.60 -39.02 -3.48
N PHE A 104 -11.56 -39.34 -2.71
CA PHE A 104 -10.23 -39.69 -3.24
C PHE A 104 -9.95 -41.20 -3.17
N SER A 105 -10.95 -42.00 -2.82
CA SER A 105 -10.86 -43.46 -2.82
C SER A 105 -11.10 -43.99 -4.24
N ALA A 106 -10.21 -44.86 -4.70
CA ALA A 106 -10.33 -45.59 -5.96
C ALA A 106 -10.16 -47.09 -5.67
N GLU A 107 -11.06 -47.91 -6.21
CA GLU A 107 -11.03 -49.36 -6.05
C GLU A 107 -10.05 -50.03 -7.03
N LYS A 108 -9.78 -49.38 -8.17
CA LYS A 108 -8.89 -49.84 -9.23
C LYS A 108 -8.04 -48.69 -9.77
N PRO A 109 -6.85 -48.97 -10.35
CA PRO A 109 -6.11 -47.99 -11.13
C PRO A 109 -6.96 -47.36 -12.25
N ASP A 110 -6.56 -46.19 -12.75
CA ASP A 110 -7.19 -45.48 -13.88
C ASP A 110 -8.65 -45.00 -13.67
N GLN A 111 -9.06 -44.79 -12.42
CA GLN A 111 -10.41 -44.28 -12.10
C GLN A 111 -10.46 -42.76 -11.84
N ALA A 112 -9.35 -42.16 -11.41
CA ALA A 112 -9.22 -40.73 -11.15
C ALA A 112 -7.78 -40.28 -11.38
N TYR A 113 -7.61 -39.18 -12.10
CA TYR A 113 -6.30 -38.56 -12.31
C TYR A 113 -6.25 -37.20 -11.61
N VAL A 114 -5.16 -36.95 -10.89
CA VAL A 114 -4.87 -35.65 -10.28
C VAL A 114 -3.57 -35.16 -10.87
N GLY A 115 -3.58 -33.94 -11.40
CA GLY A 115 -2.38 -33.25 -11.88
C GLY A 115 -2.27 -31.90 -11.20
N ASP A 116 -1.04 -31.51 -10.87
CA ASP A 116 -0.72 -30.15 -10.47
C ASP A 116 0.30 -29.57 -11.46
N ILE A 117 0.28 -28.25 -11.64
CA ILE A 117 1.23 -27.55 -12.48
C ILE A 117 2.33 -26.93 -11.63
N THR A 118 3.51 -27.55 -11.62
CA THR A 118 4.69 -26.96 -10.99
C THR A 118 5.33 -25.96 -11.94
N TYR A 119 5.35 -24.68 -11.54
CA TYR A 119 6.07 -23.65 -12.29
C TYR A 119 7.56 -23.70 -11.92
N SER A 120 8.39 -24.28 -12.79
CA SER A 120 9.84 -24.25 -12.62
C SER A 120 10.41 -22.97 -13.22
N VAL A 121 11.11 -22.18 -12.39
CA VAL A 121 11.80 -20.96 -12.81
C VAL A 121 13.27 -21.30 -13.09
N PRO A 122 13.78 -21.17 -14.34
CA PRO A 122 15.19 -21.40 -14.62
C PRO A 122 16.04 -20.32 -13.93
N GLY A 123 17.01 -20.72 -13.09
CA GLY A 123 18.08 -19.83 -12.62
C GLY A 123 18.12 -19.49 -11.13
N VAL A 124 17.23 -20.03 -10.28
CA VAL A 124 17.34 -19.85 -8.82
C VAL A 124 18.08 -21.06 -8.22
N ARG A 125 19.38 -20.94 -7.95
CA ARG A 125 20.09 -21.85 -7.06
C ARG A 125 19.69 -21.52 -5.62
N GLY A 126 18.53 -22.01 -5.21
CA GLY A 126 18.10 -21.98 -3.81
C GLY A 126 18.67 -23.20 -3.09
N GLU A 127 19.61 -22.96 -2.18
CA GLU A 127 20.11 -23.93 -1.20
C GLU A 127 18.98 -24.29 -0.23
N GLN A 128 18.05 -25.14 -0.66
CA GLN A 128 17.07 -25.90 0.14
C GLN A 128 16.05 -26.45 -0.85
N GLY A 129 16.47 -27.46 -1.61
CA GLY A 129 15.53 -28.33 -2.30
C GLY A 129 14.74 -29.09 -1.23
N CYS A 130 13.48 -28.74 -1.04
CA CYS A 130 12.53 -29.60 -0.36
C CYS A 130 12.52 -30.93 -1.13
N LEU A 131 13.20 -31.95 -0.60
CA LEU A 131 13.04 -33.34 -1.01
C LEU A 131 11.61 -33.74 -0.64
N ASN A 132 10.67 -33.50 -1.56
CA ASN A 132 9.42 -34.21 -1.57
C ASN A 132 9.69 -35.58 -2.18
N GLU A 133 10.12 -36.54 -1.36
CA GLU A 133 10.00 -37.95 -1.71
C GLU A 133 8.49 -38.30 -1.69
N PRO A 134 7.85 -38.61 -2.83
CA PRO A 134 6.54 -39.23 -2.80
C PRO A 134 6.70 -40.66 -2.26
N ARG A 135 6.51 -40.84 -0.96
CA ARG A 135 6.46 -42.16 -0.35
C ARG A 135 5.08 -42.77 -0.60
N VAL A 136 4.91 -43.41 -1.75
CA VAL A 136 3.89 -44.44 -1.96
C VAL A 136 4.54 -45.59 -2.74
N TYR A 137 5.01 -46.59 -2.01
CA TYR A 137 5.37 -47.88 -2.60
C TYR A 137 4.09 -48.70 -2.74
N LEU A 138 3.67 -48.96 -3.97
CA LEU A 138 2.86 -50.12 -4.34
C LEU A 138 3.43 -50.65 -5.66
N GLU A 139 4.44 -51.51 -5.54
CA GLU A 139 4.79 -52.47 -6.60
C GLU A 139 3.76 -53.61 -6.58
N CYS A 140 3.43 -54.13 -7.77
CA CYS A 140 2.65 -55.36 -7.95
C CYS A 140 3.39 -56.60 -7.46
#